data_AF-A0A8X6VH55-F1
#
_entry.id   AF-A0A8X6VH55-F1
#
_cell.length_a   1.000
_cell.length_b   1.000
_cell.length_c   1.000
_cell.angle_alpha   90.00
_cell.angle_beta   90.00
_cell.angle_gamma   90.00
#
_symmetry.space_group_name_H-M   'P 1'
#
loop_
_entity.id
_entity.type
_entity.pdbx_description
1 polymer ?
#
loop_
_entity_poly.entity_id
_entity_poly.type
_entity_poly.pdbx_seq_one_letter_code
_entity_poly.pdbx_strand_id
1 'polypeptide(L)'
;MGVDSAEFHIWQKGHADECDKNFDGTSGAMEMHAALIMWRRSISDCQMRFVSMLSDGDSKTFQFLSDNKIYGSDIKIEKEECLNHIAKRLGTSLRNKVKEWKVKKVTLGGRKQGSLTDKNITKLQNYYRKTIIIYR
;
A
#
# COMPACT_ATOMS: atom_id res chain seq x y z
N MET A 1 7.29 -18.66 -19.90
CA MET A 1 8.45 -19.36 -20.50
C MET A 1 9.31 -19.86 -19.37
N GLY A 2 9.74 -21.12 -19.41
CA GLY A 2 10.72 -21.62 -18.44
C GLY A 2 12.05 -20.90 -18.63
N VAL A 3 12.74 -20.57 -17.54
CA VAL A 3 14.00 -19.81 -17.57
C VAL A 3 15.10 -20.56 -18.35
N ASP A 4 14.99 -21.89 -18.45
CA ASP A 4 15.92 -22.76 -19.18
C ASP A 4 15.52 -23.04 -20.65
N SER A 5 14.48 -22.38 -21.18
CA SER A 5 14.08 -22.63 -22.58
C SER A 5 15.00 -21.93 -23.57
N ALA A 6 15.21 -22.52 -24.75
CA ALA A 6 15.94 -21.89 -25.84
C ALA A 6 15.30 -20.55 -26.26
N GLU A 7 13.97 -20.46 -26.22
CA GLU A 7 13.22 -19.23 -26.48
C GLU A 7 13.58 -18.11 -25.50
N PHE A 8 13.74 -18.42 -24.20
CA PHE A 8 14.12 -17.42 -23.19
C PHE A 8 15.52 -16.88 -23.45
N HIS A 9 16.48 -17.74 -23.82
CA HIS A 9 17.85 -17.30 -24.11
C HIS A 9 17.94 -16.41 -25.36
N ILE A 10 17.16 -16.72 -26.41
CA ILE A 10 17.07 -15.91 -27.61
C ILE A 10 16.47 -14.53 -27.28
N TRP A 11 15.36 -14.51 -26.53
CA TRP A 11 14.75 -13.27 -26.06
C TRP A 11 15.71 -12.47 -25.19
N GLN A 12 16.38 -13.10 -24.21
CA GLN A 12 17.28 -12.42 -23.28
C GLN A 12 18.46 -11.78 -24.00
N LYS A 13 19.05 -12.47 -24.98
CA LYS A 13 20.16 -11.93 -25.77
C LYS A 13 19.73 -10.73 -26.62
N GLY A 14 18.52 -10.77 -27.21
CA GLY A 14 17.99 -9.65 -27.98
C GLY A 14 17.52 -8.47 -27.11
N HIS A 15 16.99 -8.76 -25.91
CA HIS A 15 16.48 -7.76 -24.99
C HIS A 15 17.58 -7.06 -24.18
N ALA A 16 18.76 -7.67 -24.02
CA ALA A 16 19.82 -7.15 -23.16
C ALA A 16 20.21 -5.69 -23.49
N ASP A 17 20.27 -5.35 -24.78
CA ASP A 17 20.62 -4.01 -25.27
C ASP A 17 19.45 -3.01 -25.21
N GLU A 18 18.21 -3.49 -25.02
CA GLU A 18 16.97 -2.70 -24.91
C GLU A 18 16.38 -2.74 -23.48
N CYS A 19 17.15 -3.23 -22.50
CA CYS A 19 16.68 -3.44 -21.15
C CYS A 19 16.68 -2.13 -20.35
N ASP A 20 15.50 -1.60 -20.05
CA ASP A 20 15.32 -0.40 -19.20
C ASP A 20 15.41 -0.68 -17.69
N LYS A 21 15.82 -1.89 -17.29
CA LYS A 21 15.90 -2.27 -15.88
C LYS A 21 16.96 -1.41 -15.18
N ASN A 22 16.53 -0.64 -14.19
CA ASN A 22 17.40 0.25 -13.41
C ASN A 22 17.52 -0.12 -11.93
N PHE A 23 16.94 -1.26 -11.53
CA PHE A 23 16.96 -1.72 -10.14
C PHE A 23 16.96 -3.24 -10.06
N ASP A 24 17.84 -3.77 -9.21
CA ASP A 24 17.94 -5.18 -8.86
C ASP A 24 17.41 -5.41 -7.44
N GLY A 25 16.38 -6.24 -7.31
CA GLY A 25 15.83 -6.61 -6.00
C GLY A 25 14.34 -6.91 -6.03
N THR A 26 13.74 -6.99 -4.85
CA THR A 26 12.28 -7.19 -4.71
C THR A 26 11.53 -5.91 -5.06
N SER A 27 10.26 -6.03 -5.45
CA SER A 27 9.38 -4.88 -5.69
C SER A 27 9.30 -3.93 -4.48
N GLY A 28 9.20 -4.48 -3.27
CA GLY A 28 9.19 -3.67 -2.05
C GLY A 28 10.51 -2.91 -1.81
N ALA A 29 11.65 -3.47 -2.20
CA ALA A 29 12.93 -2.77 -2.14
C ALA A 29 13.02 -1.65 -3.19
N MET A 30 12.46 -1.89 -4.38
CA MET A 30 12.39 -0.89 -5.44
C MET A 30 11.61 0.36 -4.99
N GLU A 31 10.46 0.17 -4.32
CA GLU A 31 9.65 1.28 -3.79
C GLU A 31 10.43 2.14 -2.78
N MET A 32 11.17 1.50 -1.87
CA MET A 32 12.01 2.20 -0.88
C MET A 32 13.13 2.99 -1.55
N HIS A 33 13.83 2.39 -2.51
CA HIS A 33 14.90 3.06 -3.25
C HIS A 33 14.40 4.21 -4.12
N ALA A 34 13.29 4.02 -4.83
CA ALA A 34 12.67 5.06 -5.63
C ALA A 34 12.25 6.26 -4.77
N ALA A 35 11.62 6.01 -3.62
CA ALA A 35 11.26 7.07 -2.68
C ALA A 35 12.50 7.82 -2.17
N LEU A 36 13.56 7.11 -1.77
CA LEU A 36 14.82 7.73 -1.34
C LEU A 36 15.40 8.65 -2.41
N ILE A 37 15.43 8.23 -3.67
CA ILE A 37 15.91 9.04 -4.80
C ILE A 37 15.03 10.28 -4.97
N MET A 38 13.70 10.12 -4.99
CA MET A 38 12.76 11.24 -5.13
C MET A 38 12.90 12.26 -4.00
N TRP A 39 13.04 11.80 -2.75
CA TRP A 39 13.17 12.67 -1.60
C TRP A 39 14.50 13.41 -1.58
N ARG A 40 15.60 12.78 -2.01
CA ARG A 40 16.88 13.49 -2.21
C ARG A 40 16.77 14.56 -3.30
N ARG A 41 16.12 14.24 -4.42
CA ARG A 41 15.89 15.18 -5.52
C ARG A 41 15.04 16.38 -5.12
N SER A 42 14.12 16.23 -4.18
CA SER A 42 13.36 17.37 -3.66
C SER A 42 14.26 18.49 -3.11
N ILE A 43 15.43 18.13 -2.57
CA ILE A 43 16.43 19.10 -2.09
C ILE A 43 17.24 19.64 -3.27
N SER A 44 17.85 18.75 -4.06
CA SER A 44 18.82 19.15 -5.10
C SER A 44 18.17 19.90 -6.25
N ASP A 45 16.99 19.48 -6.65
CA ASP A 45 16.36 19.91 -7.90
C ASP A 45 15.23 20.92 -7.63
N CYS A 46 14.61 20.86 -6.45
CA CYS A 46 13.42 21.65 -6.11
C CYS A 46 13.60 22.56 -4.88
N GLN A 47 14.72 22.45 -4.15
CA GLN A 47 14.99 23.22 -2.93
C GLN A 47 13.85 23.17 -1.88
N MET A 48 13.15 22.03 -1.80
CA MET A 48 12.04 21.81 -0.86
C MET A 48 12.23 20.54 -0.04
N ARG A 49 11.41 20.39 1.01
CA ARG A 49 11.39 19.20 1.86
C ARG A 49 9.96 18.71 2.04
N PHE A 50 9.75 17.41 1.91
CA PHE A 50 8.48 16.78 2.25
C PHE A 50 8.41 16.55 3.77
N VAL A 51 7.42 17.14 4.44
CA VAL A 51 7.24 16.97 5.89
C VAL A 51 6.21 15.91 6.23
N SER A 52 5.35 15.55 5.28
CA SER A 52 4.34 14.51 5.44
C SER A 52 4.35 13.53 4.28
N MET A 53 4.00 12.28 4.57
CA MET A 53 3.87 11.19 3.61
C MET A 53 2.51 10.53 3.80
N LEU A 54 1.65 10.61 2.78
CA LEU A 54 0.42 9.84 2.72
C LEU A 54 0.74 8.41 2.23
N SER A 55 0.45 7.40 3.05
CA SER A 55 0.64 6.02 2.66
C SER A 55 -0.52 5.11 3.10
N ASP A 56 -0.60 3.97 2.45
CA ASP A 56 -1.44 2.85 2.90
C ASP A 56 -0.72 2.11 4.04
N GLY A 57 -1.45 1.73 5.10
CA GLY A 57 -1.06 0.68 6.07
C GLY A 57 0.40 0.73 6.55
N ASP A 58 0.97 -0.42 6.93
CA ASP A 58 2.38 -0.49 7.33
C ASP A 58 3.29 -0.19 6.12
N SER A 59 4.05 0.91 6.19
CA SER A 59 4.87 1.39 5.07
C SER A 59 6.34 1.26 5.42
N LYS A 60 6.97 0.18 4.93
CA LYS A 60 8.42 -0.01 5.01
C LYS A 60 9.19 1.19 4.44
N THR A 61 8.63 1.84 3.41
CA THR A 61 9.16 3.06 2.83
C THR A 61 9.20 4.23 3.80
N PHE A 62 8.13 4.47 4.57
CA PHE A 62 8.13 5.52 5.60
C PHE A 62 9.23 5.27 6.65
N GLN A 63 9.33 4.04 7.15
CA GLN A 63 10.34 3.68 8.14
C GLN A 63 11.75 3.85 7.55
N PHE A 64 11.97 3.37 6.33
CA PHE A 64 13.23 3.49 5.62
C PHE A 64 13.66 4.94 5.43
N LEU A 65 12.76 5.83 5.00
CA LEU A 65 13.06 7.27 4.86
C LEU A 65 13.38 7.91 6.21
N SER A 66 12.62 7.57 7.26
CA SER A 66 12.83 8.10 8.60
C SER A 66 14.18 7.67 9.19
N ASP A 67 14.53 6.39 9.03
CA ASP A 67 15.79 5.83 9.52
C ASP A 67 17.00 6.41 8.79
N ASN A 68 16.87 6.69 7.49
CA ASN A 68 17.91 7.33 6.69
C ASN A 68 18.05 8.83 6.97
N LYS A 69 17.18 9.45 7.79
CA LYS A 69 17.22 10.87 8.15
C LYS A 69 17.48 11.78 6.94
N ILE A 70 16.66 11.62 5.88
CA ILE A 70 16.87 12.25 4.56
C ILE A 70 17.13 13.77 4.66
N TYR A 71 16.47 14.42 5.61
CA TYR A 71 16.55 15.86 5.83
C TYR A 71 17.31 16.26 7.10
N GLY A 72 18.08 15.34 7.69
CA GLY A 72 18.76 15.52 8.97
C GLY A 72 17.89 15.15 10.18
N SER A 73 18.41 15.40 11.39
CA SER A 73 17.71 15.12 12.66
C SER A 73 16.58 16.09 12.96
N ASP A 74 16.60 17.26 12.35
CA ASP A 74 15.77 18.40 12.77
C ASP A 74 14.40 18.38 12.09
N ILE A 75 14.26 17.63 11.00
CA ILE A 75 13.03 17.51 10.23
C ILE A 75 12.49 16.09 10.40
N LYS A 76 11.35 16.00 11.10
CA LYS A 76 10.61 14.75 11.25
C LYS A 76 9.60 14.61 10.11
N ILE A 77 9.56 13.42 9.51
CA ILE A 77 8.55 13.07 8.52
C ILE A 77 7.34 12.52 9.27
N GLU A 78 6.16 13.08 8.99
CA GLU A 78 4.91 12.59 9.53
C GLU A 78 4.21 11.66 8.55
N LYS A 79 3.73 10.52 9.04
CA LYS A 79 2.97 9.58 8.23
C LYS A 79 1.48 9.85 8.37
N GLU A 80 0.82 10.02 7.24
CA GLU A 80 -0.64 10.07 7.17
C GLU A 80 -1.20 8.77 6.60
N GLU A 81 -2.30 8.32 7.17
CA GLU A 81 -2.99 7.11 6.73
C GLU A 81 -4.03 7.41 5.64
N CYS A 82 -3.99 6.62 4.58
CA CYS A 82 -4.96 6.70 3.49
C CYS A 82 -6.38 6.35 3.97
N LEU A 83 -7.31 7.32 3.89
CA LEU A 83 -8.71 7.14 4.27
C LEU A 83 -9.40 5.99 3.53
N ASN A 84 -9.09 5.84 2.23
CA ASN A 84 -9.61 4.75 1.43
C ASN A 84 -9.11 3.40 1.95
N HIS A 85 -7.84 3.33 2.33
CA HIS A 85 -7.24 2.12 2.88
C HIS A 85 -7.86 1.77 4.25
N ILE A 86 -8.02 2.74 5.13
CA ILE A 86 -8.70 2.58 6.42
C ILE A 86 -10.12 2.03 6.24
N ALA A 87 -10.91 2.58 5.32
CA ALA A 87 -12.26 2.12 5.04
C ALA A 87 -12.31 0.73 4.40
N LYS A 88 -11.35 0.41 3.52
CA LYS A 88 -11.17 -0.94 2.95
C LYS A 88 -10.87 -1.95 4.06
N ARG A 89 -9.97 -1.62 4.98
CA ARG A 89 -9.58 -2.47 6.12
C ARG A 89 -10.79 -2.85 6.97
N LEU A 90 -11.66 -1.90 7.32
CA LEU A 90 -12.90 -2.18 8.06
C LEU A 90 -13.75 -3.26 7.37
N GLY A 91 -14.01 -3.10 6.07
CA GLY A 91 -14.86 -4.06 5.38
C GLY A 91 -14.19 -5.40 5.14
N THR A 92 -12.87 -5.46 4.94
CA THR A 92 -12.14 -6.73 4.90
C THR A 92 -12.27 -7.45 6.24
N SER A 93 -12.08 -6.75 7.36
CA SER A 93 -12.25 -7.32 8.70
C SER A 93 -13.67 -7.83 8.93
N LEU A 94 -14.71 -7.09 8.53
CA LEU A 94 -16.09 -7.54 8.64
C LEU A 94 -16.38 -8.79 7.79
N ARG A 95 -15.91 -8.83 6.53
CA ARG A 95 -16.06 -10.01 5.67
C ARG A 95 -15.33 -11.22 6.23
N ASN A 96 -14.13 -11.02 6.79
CA ASN A 96 -13.37 -12.08 7.44
C ASN A 96 -14.10 -12.60 8.67
N LYS A 97 -14.71 -11.73 9.48
CA LYS A 97 -15.55 -12.15 10.61
C LYS A 97 -16.77 -12.95 10.15
N VAL A 98 -17.46 -12.53 9.08
CA VAL A 98 -18.58 -13.32 8.53
C VAL A 98 -18.13 -14.73 8.14
N LYS A 99 -16.95 -14.86 7.51
CA LYS A 99 -16.37 -16.17 7.15
C LYS A 99 -16.00 -16.99 8.40
N GLU A 100 -15.32 -16.38 9.37
CA GLU A 100 -14.88 -17.02 10.62
C GLU A 100 -16.07 -17.62 11.38
N TRP A 101 -17.14 -16.83 11.57
CA TRP A 101 -18.31 -17.27 12.33
C TRP A 101 -19.14 -18.31 11.57
N LYS A 102 -19.14 -18.26 10.24
CA LYS A 102 -19.78 -19.30 9.41
C LYS A 102 -19.18 -20.68 9.68
N VAL A 103 -17.86 -20.79 9.86
CA VAL A 103 -17.19 -22.05 10.22
C VAL A 103 -17.64 -22.54 11.61
N LYS A 104 -17.89 -21.62 12.53
CA LYS A 104 -18.43 -21.89 13.87
C LYS A 104 -19.95 -22.19 13.88
N LYS A 105 -20.56 -22.42 12.71
CA LYS A 105 -22.00 -22.64 12.52
C LYS A 105 -22.90 -21.47 12.97
N VAL A 106 -22.34 -20.26 13.09
CA VAL A 106 -23.09 -19.03 13.40
C VAL A 106 -23.17 -18.17 12.15
N THR A 107 -24.39 -17.91 11.65
CA THR A 107 -24.59 -17.12 10.43
C THR A 107 -24.74 -15.64 10.75
N LEU A 108 -23.70 -14.85 10.47
CA LEU A 108 -23.76 -13.37 10.56
C LEU A 108 -24.28 -12.70 9.28
N GLY A 109 -24.23 -13.40 8.13
CA GLY A 109 -24.75 -12.93 6.85
C GLY A 109 -26.20 -13.35 6.59
N GLY A 110 -26.63 -13.32 5.33
CA GLY A 110 -27.92 -13.84 4.90
C GLY A 110 -29.05 -12.81 4.79
N ARG A 111 -30.29 -13.29 4.75
CA ARG A 111 -31.49 -12.48 4.45
C ARG A 111 -32.12 -11.79 5.67
N LYS A 112 -31.61 -12.05 6.88
CA LYS A 112 -32.18 -11.46 8.10
C LYS A 112 -31.88 -9.95 8.13
N GLN A 113 -32.80 -9.18 8.71
CA GLN A 113 -32.57 -7.76 8.94
C GLN A 113 -31.34 -7.58 9.86
N GLY A 114 -30.48 -6.63 9.51
CA GLY A 114 -29.23 -6.39 10.25
C GLY A 114 -28.07 -7.34 9.92
N SER A 115 -28.27 -8.35 9.06
CA SER A 115 -27.19 -9.25 8.64
C SER A 115 -26.04 -8.50 7.95
N LEU A 116 -24.82 -8.95 8.19
CA LEU A 116 -23.59 -8.49 7.54
C LEU A 116 -23.47 -9.05 6.11
N THR A 117 -24.41 -8.66 5.25
CA THR A 117 -24.33 -8.89 3.80
C THR A 117 -23.24 -8.03 3.18
N ASP A 118 -22.73 -8.41 2.01
CA ASP A 118 -21.71 -7.60 1.31
C ASP A 118 -22.19 -6.17 1.03
N LYS A 119 -23.47 -6.00 0.67
CA LYS A 119 -24.12 -4.69 0.51
C LYS A 119 -24.09 -3.87 1.81
N ASN A 120 -24.42 -4.48 2.94
CA ASN A 120 -24.43 -3.80 4.24
C ASN A 120 -23.00 -3.47 4.71
N ILE A 121 -22.04 -4.38 4.51
CA ILE A 121 -20.63 -4.12 4.81
C ILE A 121 -20.13 -2.93 3.98
N THR A 122 -20.43 -2.90 2.68
CA THR A 122 -20.05 -1.78 1.81
C THR A 122 -20.68 -0.45 2.27
N LYS A 123 -21.94 -0.47 2.72
CA LYS A 123 -22.55 0.72 3.35
C LYS A 123 -21.79 1.16 4.60
N LEU A 124 -21.44 0.23 5.50
CA LEU A 124 -20.66 0.52 6.71
C LEU A 124 -19.27 1.09 6.38
N GLN A 125 -18.58 0.55 5.38
CA GLN A 125 -17.30 1.10 4.89
C GLN A 125 -17.45 2.57 4.46
N ASN A 126 -18.51 2.87 3.70
CA ASN A 126 -18.78 4.23 3.24
C ASN A 126 -19.16 5.17 4.38
N TYR A 127 -19.98 4.73 5.34
CA TYR A 127 -20.31 5.53 6.52
C TYR A 127 -19.07 5.84 7.36
N TYR A 128 -18.23 4.83 7.61
CA TYR A 128 -16.99 5.00 8.36
C TYR A 128 -16.04 5.99 7.67
N ARG A 129 -15.85 5.85 6.35
CA ARG A 129 -15.07 6.80 5.54
C ARG A 129 -15.59 8.23 5.67
N LYS A 130 -16.90 8.44 5.53
CA LYS A 130 -17.53 9.78 5.63
C LYS A 130 -17.36 10.37 7.03
N THR A 131 -17.49 9.55 8.07
CA THR A 131 -17.36 9.97 9.46
C THR A 131 -15.95 10.53 9.72
N ILE A 132 -14.91 9.81 9.29
CA ILE A 132 -13.53 10.31 9.47
C ILE A 132 -13.32 11.65 8.77
N ILE A 133 -13.91 11.87 7.59
CA ILE A 133 -13.81 13.15 6.88
C ILE A 133 -14.49 14.30 7.65
N ILE A 134 -15.62 14.02 8.31
CA ILE A 134 -16.40 15.03 9.04
C ILE A 134 -15.75 15.44 10.36
N TYR A 135 -15.05 14.51 11.02
CA TYR A 135 -14.49 14.70 12.36
C TYR A 135 -12.95 14.81 12.39
N ARG A 136 -12.30 15.02 11.24
CA ARG A 136 -10.87 15.32 11.13
C ARG A 136 -10.67 16.82 11.02
#